data_AF-A0A1Q7JJB9-F1
#
_entry.id   AF-A0A1Q7JJB9-F1
#
_cell.length_a   1.000
_cell.length_b   1.000
_cell.length_c   1.000
_cell.angle_alpha   90.00
_cell.angle_beta   90.00
_cell.angle_gamma   90.00
#
_symmetry.space_group_name_H-M   'P 1'
#
loop_
_entity.id
_entity.type
_entity.pdbx_description
1 polymer ?
#
loop_
_entity_poly.entity_id
_entity_poly.type
_entity_poly.pdbx_seq_one_letter_code
_entity_poly.pdbx_strand_id
1 'polypeptide(L)'
;MWHDVRLALRSARRAPGVALACALTLAVGAGAATAVLALLNGVVLKPLPVERPRELVLFSDDPTNGVFTGTPHGTLILFSTPSFEYLRAQQHTLGDVAAFQTGGERLAARIDGSAELADVRRVSGNYFAVLGVRAQAGRLFAATDDRAGAPPVVVISDAYWDRRFQRDATMIGRSVILRTTPCTIVGVAARGFYGESMRVAPDFWMPIAITSGSQTAGYDEHHTWWLGLIGRLKPSVTMTQAGVDVNARLQEFLIDEAGSAVSPERRDEIAHTNIALARGDLGRSAIRARAITPLTLLFVLVVLLLVTASINVASLLIARATARDRVTLIHLMLGANRSRLVWIALVETLAIVLPGLLAGISVALASPRALLPLLTAAPLPIDFSSDGARRVAGTRDARGRRERAAPRRRGCDRWHGGRGGDREGRDVAALRRQPGGLDGAGWRRRRDDDCCAGGESRPGDAGEPGRSNRGVACRVSETPYLVLGKRMWPKSAASAI
;
A
#
# COMPACT_ATOMS: atom_id res chain seq x y z
N MET A 1 -11.41 44.86 -22.54
CA MET A 1 -11.29 43.83 -21.49
C MET A 1 -12.22 44.09 -20.30
N TRP A 2 -12.02 45.12 -19.46
CA TRP A 2 -12.91 45.36 -18.30
C TRP A 2 -14.35 45.69 -18.74
N HIS A 3 -14.53 46.45 -19.82
CA HIS A 3 -15.88 46.71 -20.34
C HIS A 3 -16.61 45.41 -20.75
N ASP A 4 -15.88 44.45 -21.31
CA ASP A 4 -16.40 43.16 -21.78
C ASP A 4 -16.78 42.25 -20.61
N VAL A 5 -15.99 42.22 -19.53
CA VAL A 5 -16.32 41.47 -18.30
C VAL A 5 -17.57 42.05 -17.63
N ARG A 6 -17.73 43.37 -17.62
CA ARG A 6 -18.91 44.03 -17.02
C ARG A 6 -20.18 43.75 -17.85
N LEU A 7 -20.05 43.71 -19.17
CA LEU A 7 -21.11 43.30 -20.10
C LEU A 7 -21.47 41.82 -19.94
N ALA A 8 -20.48 40.94 -19.83
CA ALA A 8 -20.67 39.51 -19.56
C ALA A 8 -21.44 39.28 -18.25
N LEU A 9 -21.07 39.96 -17.16
CA LEU A 9 -21.79 39.86 -15.89
C LEU A 9 -23.25 40.36 -16.00
N ARG A 10 -23.48 41.46 -16.70
CA ARG A 10 -24.85 41.97 -16.94
C ARG A 10 -25.68 40.99 -17.77
N SER A 11 -25.05 40.36 -18.76
CA SER A 11 -25.69 39.32 -19.58
C SER A 11 -26.01 38.06 -18.77
N ALA A 12 -25.12 37.63 -17.89
CA ALA A 12 -25.36 36.51 -16.97
C ALA A 12 -26.54 36.81 -16.02
N ARG A 13 -26.65 38.04 -15.50
CA ARG A 13 -27.78 38.48 -14.66
C ARG A 13 -29.13 38.51 -15.38
N ARG A 14 -29.14 38.63 -16.71
CA ARG A 14 -30.38 38.60 -17.51
C ARG A 14 -30.88 37.19 -17.80
N ALA A 15 -30.04 36.17 -17.65
CA ALA A 15 -30.40 34.76 -17.83
C ALA A 15 -29.90 33.90 -16.64
N PRO A 16 -30.38 34.17 -15.41
CA PRO A 16 -29.84 33.57 -14.20
C PRO A 16 -30.02 32.05 -14.16
N GLY A 17 -31.11 31.51 -14.73
CA GLY A 17 -31.38 30.07 -14.74
C GLY A 17 -30.31 29.27 -15.51
N VAL A 18 -29.93 29.73 -16.70
CA VAL A 18 -28.89 29.07 -17.52
C VAL A 18 -27.52 29.21 -16.85
N ALA A 19 -27.20 30.40 -16.33
CA ALA A 19 -25.93 30.62 -15.64
C ALA A 19 -25.80 29.73 -14.39
N LEU A 20 -26.88 29.61 -13.61
CA LEU A 20 -26.93 28.76 -12.42
C LEU A 20 -26.82 27.27 -12.80
N ALA A 21 -27.55 26.81 -13.83
CA ALA A 21 -27.48 25.42 -14.28
C ALA A 21 -26.07 25.05 -14.76
N CYS A 22 -25.42 25.88 -15.57
CA CYS A 22 -24.04 25.66 -16.01
C CYS A 22 -23.06 25.65 -14.83
N ALA A 23 -23.18 26.62 -13.91
CA ALA A 23 -22.30 26.72 -12.75
C ALA A 23 -22.45 25.52 -11.81
N LEU A 24 -23.67 25.08 -11.51
CA LEU A 24 -23.94 23.92 -10.64
C LEU A 24 -23.45 22.62 -11.26
N THR A 25 -23.72 22.39 -12.54
CA THR A 25 -23.33 21.14 -13.23
C THR A 25 -21.80 20.99 -13.25
N LEU A 26 -21.07 22.07 -13.56
CA LEU A 26 -19.60 22.07 -13.53
C LEU A 26 -19.04 22.03 -12.11
N ALA A 27 -19.67 22.71 -11.15
CA ALA A 27 -19.24 22.66 -9.76
C ALA A 27 -19.30 21.23 -9.20
N VAL A 28 -20.40 20.51 -9.48
CA VAL A 28 -20.58 19.11 -9.05
C VAL A 28 -19.57 18.20 -9.75
N GLY A 29 -19.45 18.28 -11.08
CA GLY A 29 -18.51 17.44 -11.83
C GLY A 29 -17.04 17.68 -11.42
N ALA A 30 -16.61 18.94 -11.37
CA ALA A 30 -15.24 19.30 -11.02
C ALA A 30 -14.93 19.03 -9.53
N GLY A 31 -15.90 19.30 -8.65
CA GLY A 31 -15.79 19.01 -7.22
C GLY A 31 -15.65 17.51 -6.96
N ALA A 32 -16.51 16.68 -7.57
CA ALA A 32 -16.43 15.23 -7.46
C ALA A 32 -15.10 14.69 -8.01
N ALA A 33 -14.66 15.15 -9.19
CA ALA A 33 -13.38 14.73 -9.78
C ALA A 33 -12.20 15.07 -8.87
N THR A 34 -12.22 16.27 -8.30
CA THR A 34 -11.18 16.73 -7.35
C THR A 34 -11.20 15.92 -6.06
N ALA A 35 -12.37 15.59 -5.52
CA ALA A 35 -12.51 14.79 -4.30
C ALA A 35 -12.00 13.35 -4.50
N VAL A 36 -12.38 12.69 -5.60
CA VAL A 36 -11.91 11.34 -5.92
C VAL A 36 -10.41 11.34 -6.21
N LEU A 37 -9.89 12.34 -6.93
CA LEU A 37 -8.45 12.48 -7.15
C LEU A 37 -7.68 12.70 -5.84
N ALA A 38 -8.22 13.52 -4.93
CA ALA A 38 -7.62 13.74 -3.62
C ALA A 38 -7.60 12.46 -2.78
N LEU A 39 -8.68 11.66 -2.83
CA LEU A 39 -8.77 10.34 -2.21
C LEU A 39 -7.77 9.35 -2.81
N LEU A 40 -7.71 9.25 -4.14
CA LEU A 40 -6.77 8.40 -4.87
C LEU A 40 -5.32 8.79 -4.56
N ASN A 41 -4.99 10.07 -4.61
CA ASN A 41 -3.66 10.55 -4.27
C ASN A 41 -3.32 10.32 -2.80
N GLY A 42 -4.31 10.55 -1.92
CA GLY A 42 -4.21 10.35 -0.49
C GLY A 42 -3.90 8.90 -0.16
N VAL A 43 -4.67 7.95 -0.68
CA VAL A 43 -4.66 6.51 -0.34
C VAL A 43 -3.66 5.70 -1.19
N VAL A 44 -3.68 5.90 -2.50
CA VAL A 44 -2.95 5.07 -3.47
C VAL A 44 -1.55 5.62 -3.72
N LEU A 45 -1.41 6.94 -3.94
CA LEU A 45 -0.16 7.52 -4.48
C LEU A 45 0.77 8.14 -3.45
N LYS A 46 0.37 8.24 -2.17
CA LYS A 46 1.22 8.82 -1.13
C LYS A 46 2.39 7.85 -0.83
N PRO A 47 3.66 8.28 -1.06
CA PRO A 47 4.81 7.44 -0.77
C PRO A 47 4.97 7.25 0.73
N LEU A 48 5.65 6.17 1.10
CA LEU A 48 5.99 5.87 2.48
C LEU A 48 6.87 7.01 3.04
N PRO A 49 6.60 7.52 4.27
CA PRO A 49 7.35 8.61 4.87
C PRO A 49 8.71 8.13 5.41
N VAL A 50 9.57 7.71 4.48
CA VAL A 50 10.84 7.03 4.74
C VAL A 50 11.95 7.61 3.86
N GLU A 51 13.20 7.43 4.27
CA GLU A 51 14.34 7.85 3.45
C GLU A 51 14.45 6.97 2.19
N ARG A 52 14.57 7.62 1.01
CA ARG A 52 14.76 6.96 -0.31
C ARG A 52 13.77 5.81 -0.56
N PRO A 53 12.45 6.08 -0.68
CA PRO A 53 11.42 5.05 -0.78
C PRO A 53 11.54 4.20 -2.07
N ARG A 54 12.09 4.77 -3.15
CA ARG A 54 12.24 4.08 -4.45
C ARG A 54 13.19 2.88 -4.44
N GLU A 55 14.05 2.79 -3.44
CA GLU A 55 14.96 1.65 -3.29
C GLU A 55 14.35 0.52 -2.46
N LEU A 56 13.20 0.74 -1.82
CA LEU A 56 12.55 -0.30 -1.05
C LEU A 56 11.86 -1.30 -1.98
N VAL A 57 12.03 -2.58 -1.67
CA VAL A 57 11.40 -3.70 -2.35
C VAL A 57 10.70 -4.58 -1.33
N LEU A 58 9.47 -4.95 -1.63
CA LEU A 58 8.72 -5.93 -0.87
C LEU A 58 8.95 -7.30 -1.49
N PHE A 59 9.05 -8.34 -0.66
CA PHE A 59 9.20 -9.71 -1.13
C PHE A 59 7.85 -10.30 -1.59
N SER A 60 6.76 -9.58 -1.34
CA SER A 60 5.43 -9.84 -1.88
C SER A 60 4.56 -8.59 -1.73
N ASP A 61 3.80 -8.22 -2.76
CA ASP A 61 2.75 -7.20 -2.70
C ASP A 61 1.37 -7.78 -2.36
N ASP A 62 1.28 -9.10 -2.18
CA ASP A 62 0.04 -9.77 -1.83
C ASP A 62 -0.46 -9.22 -0.48
N PRO A 63 -1.72 -8.80 -0.36
CA PRO A 63 -2.22 -8.19 0.86
C PRO A 63 -2.62 -9.19 1.95
N THR A 64 -2.43 -10.48 1.70
CA THR A 64 -2.82 -11.55 2.63
C THR A 64 -1.97 -11.47 3.88
N ASN A 65 -2.66 -11.48 5.01
CA ASN A 65 -2.08 -11.61 6.33
C ASN A 65 -2.42 -13.00 6.83
N GLY A 66 -1.48 -13.66 7.50
CA GLY A 66 -1.75 -14.98 8.01
C GLY A 66 -0.55 -15.64 8.61
N VAL A 67 -0.80 -16.89 9.00
CA VAL A 67 0.16 -17.83 9.52
C VAL A 67 -0.06 -19.10 8.75
N PHE A 68 1.00 -19.64 8.18
CA PHE A 68 0.97 -20.91 7.49
C PHE A 68 1.97 -21.85 8.16
N THR A 69 1.54 -23.08 8.42
CA THR A 69 2.41 -24.14 8.95
C THR A 69 2.57 -25.23 7.90
N GLY A 70 3.81 -25.60 7.60
CA GLY A 70 4.11 -26.67 6.65
C GLY A 70 5.11 -26.24 5.56
N THR A 71 5.12 -27.00 4.47
CA THR A 71 6.06 -26.80 3.37
C THR A 71 5.55 -25.72 2.40
N PRO A 72 6.31 -24.64 2.16
CA PRO A 72 5.93 -23.64 1.19
C PRO A 72 6.06 -24.22 -0.22
N HIS A 73 5.22 -23.72 -1.12
CA HIS A 73 5.23 -24.06 -2.55
C HIS A 73 4.68 -22.89 -3.37
N GLY A 74 5.09 -22.80 -4.64
CA GLY A 74 4.65 -21.75 -5.55
C GLY A 74 5.21 -20.38 -5.20
N THR A 75 4.42 -19.32 -5.34
CA THR A 75 4.88 -17.96 -5.05
C THR A 75 4.71 -17.64 -3.56
N LEU A 76 5.83 -17.47 -2.85
CA LEU A 76 5.83 -17.15 -1.42
C LEU A 76 5.30 -15.75 -1.17
N ILE A 77 4.41 -15.67 -0.18
CA ILE A 77 3.82 -14.42 0.33
C ILE A 77 4.11 -14.19 1.82
N LEU A 78 4.60 -15.24 2.51
CA LEU A 78 4.93 -15.30 3.93
C LEU A 78 6.30 -15.96 4.10
N PHE A 79 6.99 -15.62 5.18
CA PHE A 79 8.35 -16.05 5.51
C PHE A 79 8.41 -16.54 6.97
N SER A 80 9.23 -17.55 7.23
CA SER A 80 9.57 -18.00 8.59
C SER A 80 10.76 -17.21 9.14
N THR A 81 10.93 -17.18 10.47
CA THR A 81 12.10 -16.52 11.10
C THR A 81 13.43 -17.06 10.57
N PRO A 82 13.64 -18.39 10.43
CA PRO A 82 14.87 -18.93 9.84
C PRO A 82 15.07 -18.51 8.38
N SER A 83 14.02 -18.52 7.55
CA SER A 83 14.13 -18.10 6.14
C SER A 83 14.52 -16.61 6.02
N PHE A 84 13.99 -15.76 6.91
CA PHE A 84 14.35 -14.36 7.00
C PHE A 84 15.83 -14.19 7.35
N GLU A 85 16.29 -14.85 8.41
CA GLU A 85 17.67 -14.76 8.88
C GLU A 85 18.65 -15.24 7.81
N TYR A 86 18.32 -16.36 7.14
CA TYR A 86 19.10 -16.88 6.02
C TYR A 86 19.18 -15.89 4.86
N LEU A 87 18.03 -15.40 4.36
CA LEU A 87 17.98 -14.44 3.26
C LEU A 87 18.69 -13.13 3.59
N ARG A 88 18.59 -12.68 4.84
CA ARG A 88 19.30 -11.48 5.32
C ARG A 88 20.82 -11.70 5.38
N ALA A 89 21.27 -12.88 5.80
CA ALA A 89 22.70 -13.22 5.87
C ALA A 89 23.33 -13.44 4.49
N GLN A 90 22.59 -14.04 3.56
CA GLN A 90 23.06 -14.42 2.21
C GLN A 90 22.73 -13.38 1.12
N GLN A 91 22.32 -12.18 1.50
CA GLN A 91 22.01 -11.13 0.53
C GLN A 91 23.29 -10.59 -0.14
N HIS A 92 23.22 -10.35 -1.45
CA HIS A 92 24.29 -9.67 -2.19
C HIS A 92 23.79 -8.43 -2.94
N THR A 93 22.53 -8.45 -3.35
CA THR A 93 21.88 -7.39 -4.14
C THR A 93 21.20 -6.31 -3.30
N LEU A 94 20.96 -6.56 -2.01
CA LEU A 94 20.23 -5.69 -1.10
C LEU A 94 21.19 -4.97 -0.13
N GLY A 95 20.87 -3.77 0.37
CA GLY A 95 21.64 -3.15 1.43
C GLY A 95 21.49 -3.93 2.73
N ASP A 96 20.24 -4.23 3.08
CA ASP A 96 19.83 -5.05 4.23
C ASP A 96 18.34 -5.44 4.04
N VAL A 97 17.88 -6.42 4.81
CA VAL A 97 16.51 -6.96 4.77
C VAL A 97 15.91 -6.89 6.17
N ALA A 98 14.69 -6.40 6.27
CA ALA A 98 13.91 -6.36 7.50
C ALA A 98 12.65 -7.22 7.39
N ALA A 99 12.29 -7.86 8.49
CA ALA A 99 11.04 -8.57 8.65
C ALA A 99 10.03 -7.78 9.49
N PHE A 100 8.76 -8.06 9.25
CA PHE A 100 7.62 -7.56 10.01
C PHE A 100 6.51 -8.61 10.01
N GLN A 101 5.68 -8.64 11.06
CA GLN A 101 4.49 -9.48 11.10
C GLN A 101 3.47 -9.01 10.05
N THR A 102 2.98 -9.92 9.20
CA THR A 102 1.96 -9.55 8.19
C THR A 102 0.63 -9.17 8.83
N GLY A 103 0.26 -9.82 9.95
CA GLY A 103 -0.88 -9.45 10.78
C GLY A 103 -0.63 -8.27 11.73
N GLY A 104 -1.71 -7.69 12.26
CA GLY A 104 -1.65 -6.89 13.48
C GLY A 104 -2.05 -7.75 14.67
N GLU A 105 -1.45 -7.52 15.83
CA GLU A 105 -1.84 -8.17 17.07
C GLU A 105 -2.42 -7.12 18.02
N ARG A 106 -3.63 -7.35 18.54
CA ARG A 106 -4.18 -6.52 19.61
C ARG A 106 -3.84 -7.12 20.95
N LEU A 107 -3.05 -6.40 21.74
CA LEU A 107 -2.61 -6.82 23.06
C LEU A 107 -3.22 -5.94 24.14
N ALA A 108 -3.55 -6.53 25.28
CA ALA A 108 -3.81 -5.77 26.48
C ALA A 108 -2.51 -5.08 26.92
N ALA A 109 -2.47 -3.75 26.92
CA ALA A 109 -1.37 -2.97 27.44
C ALA A 109 -1.76 -2.44 28.82
N ARG A 110 -0.89 -2.63 29.82
CA ARG A 110 -1.05 -2.05 31.16
C ARG A 110 0.07 -1.05 31.44
N ILE A 111 -0.32 0.19 31.69
CA ILE A 111 0.57 1.33 31.94
C ILE A 111 0.02 2.11 33.13
N ASP A 112 0.85 2.31 34.16
CA ASP A 112 0.49 3.03 35.38
C ASP A 112 -0.81 2.50 36.02
N GLY A 113 -1.00 1.18 36.00
CA GLY A 113 -2.18 0.50 36.56
C GLY A 113 -3.44 0.52 35.69
N SER A 114 -3.46 1.31 34.60
CA SER A 114 -4.58 1.34 33.65
C SER A 114 -4.36 0.33 32.51
N ALA A 115 -5.40 -0.43 32.18
CA ALA A 115 -5.39 -1.40 31.08
C ALA A 115 -6.14 -0.86 29.87
N GLU A 116 -5.56 -1.03 28.68
CA GLU A 116 -6.16 -0.69 27.40
C GLU A 116 -5.81 -1.74 26.34
N LEU A 117 -6.53 -1.72 25.21
CA LEU A 117 -6.17 -2.52 24.04
C LEU A 117 -5.25 -1.68 23.15
N ALA A 118 -4.09 -2.23 22.83
CA ALA A 118 -3.10 -1.59 21.97
C ALA A 118 -2.84 -2.42 20.72
N ASP A 119 -2.73 -1.76 19.57
CA ASP A 119 -2.30 -2.38 18.32
C ASP A 119 -0.76 -2.52 18.35
N VAL A 120 -0.28 -3.77 18.32
CA VAL A 120 1.14 -4.12 18.39
C VAL A 120 1.60 -4.73 17.08
N ARG A 121 2.80 -4.34 16.65
CA ARG A 121 3.45 -4.89 15.46
C ARG A 121 4.82 -5.43 15.80
N ARG A 122 5.06 -6.70 15.46
CA ARG A 122 6.38 -7.31 15.56
C ARG A 122 7.23 -6.96 14.34
N VAL A 123 8.47 -6.57 14.58
CA VAL A 123 9.44 -6.17 13.56
C VAL A 123 10.84 -6.61 13.94
N SER A 124 11.66 -6.86 12.93
CA SER A 124 13.07 -7.17 13.13
C SER A 124 13.85 -6.01 13.75
N GLY A 125 14.96 -6.30 14.43
CA GLY A 125 15.78 -5.29 15.12
C GLY A 125 16.39 -4.22 14.21
N ASN A 126 16.55 -4.51 12.92
CA ASN A 126 17.04 -3.57 11.91
C ASN A 126 15.92 -2.86 11.13
N TYR A 127 14.65 -3.14 11.43
CA TYR A 127 13.49 -2.64 10.68
C TYR A 127 13.50 -1.13 10.44
N PHE A 128 13.68 -0.35 11.50
CA PHE A 128 13.70 1.11 11.38
C PHE A 128 14.91 1.62 10.58
N ALA A 129 16.06 0.94 10.68
CA ALA A 129 17.26 1.30 9.93
C ALA A 129 17.10 1.01 8.43
N VAL A 130 16.52 -0.14 8.06
CA VAL A 130 16.19 -0.48 6.67
C VAL A 130 15.24 0.54 6.07
N LEU A 131 14.22 0.96 6.83
CA LEU A 131 13.29 2.02 6.42
C LEU A 131 13.90 3.43 6.52
N GLY A 132 15.07 3.63 7.12
CA GLY A 132 15.66 4.96 7.31
C GLY A 132 14.78 5.88 8.17
N VAL A 133 14.11 5.31 9.18
CA VAL A 133 13.29 6.03 10.15
C VAL A 133 14.16 6.44 11.33
N ARG A 134 13.95 7.64 11.85
CA ARG A 134 14.69 8.18 13.00
C ARG A 134 13.78 8.27 14.23
N ALA A 135 14.38 8.19 15.42
CA ALA A 135 13.65 8.44 16.67
C ALA A 135 13.31 9.93 16.78
N GLN A 136 12.11 10.25 17.26
CA GLN A 136 11.78 11.59 17.76
C GLN A 136 12.36 11.81 19.15
N ALA A 137 12.31 10.78 19.99
CA ALA A 137 12.84 10.78 21.34
C ALA A 137 13.34 9.37 21.70
N GLY A 138 14.39 9.29 22.52
CA GLY A 138 15.03 8.02 22.88
C GLY A 138 15.78 7.38 21.71
N ARG A 139 15.66 6.06 21.56
CA ARG A 139 16.27 5.27 20.49
C ARG A 139 15.26 4.35 19.82
N LEU A 140 15.58 3.91 18.60
CA LEU A 140 14.87 2.82 17.94
C LEU A 140 15.58 1.49 18.22
N PHE A 141 15.04 0.41 17.66
CA PHE A 141 15.66 -0.91 17.77
C PHE A 141 17.02 -0.95 17.08
N ALA A 142 17.92 -1.71 17.70
CA ALA A 142 19.16 -2.18 17.13
C ALA A 142 19.09 -3.71 16.95
N ALA A 143 20.00 -4.26 16.16
CA ALA A 143 20.09 -5.71 15.96
C ALA A 143 20.37 -6.51 17.26
N THR A 144 20.79 -5.85 18.33
CA THR A 144 20.99 -6.44 19.65
C THR A 144 19.70 -6.64 20.44
N ASP A 145 18.66 -5.87 20.14
CA ASP A 145 17.36 -5.94 20.83
C ASP A 145 16.48 -7.09 20.30
N ASP A 146 16.81 -7.61 19.12
CA ASP A 146 16.07 -8.68 18.44
C ASP A 146 16.87 -9.98 18.45
N ARG A 147 17.11 -10.47 19.67
CA ARG A 147 17.82 -11.73 19.94
C ARG A 147 17.14 -12.47 21.08
N ALA A 148 17.23 -13.80 21.07
CA ALA A 148 16.79 -14.62 22.18
C ALA A 148 17.45 -14.15 23.50
N GLY A 149 16.63 -13.94 24.54
CA GLY A 149 17.09 -13.48 25.85
C GLY A 149 17.42 -11.99 25.95
N ALA A 150 17.26 -11.20 24.89
CA ALA A 150 17.39 -9.75 24.97
C ALA A 150 16.32 -9.14 25.90
N PRO A 151 16.62 -8.06 26.65
CA PRO A 151 15.62 -7.38 27.46
C PRO A 151 14.42 -6.93 26.60
N PRO A 152 13.18 -7.22 27.00
CA PRO A 152 12.02 -6.83 26.20
C PRO A 152 11.87 -5.32 26.11
N VAL A 153 11.93 -4.79 24.89
CA VAL A 153 11.85 -3.36 24.60
C VAL A 153 10.77 -3.07 23.56
N VAL A 154 10.20 -1.87 23.63
CA VAL A 154 9.19 -1.40 22.68
C VAL A 154 9.46 0.03 22.24
N VAL A 155 9.06 0.33 21.01
CA VAL A 155 9.03 1.69 20.45
C VAL A 155 7.56 2.08 20.26
N ILE A 156 7.20 3.30 20.61
CA ILE A 156 5.82 3.80 20.45
C ILE A 156 5.68 4.74 19.26
N SER A 157 4.46 4.85 18.72
CA SER A 157 4.15 5.83 17.67
C SER A 157 3.94 7.25 18.21
N ASP A 158 4.12 8.25 17.35
CA ASP A 158 3.84 9.66 17.67
C ASP A 158 2.40 9.85 18.18
N ALA A 159 1.44 9.19 17.52
CA ALA A 159 0.02 9.28 17.87
C ALA A 159 -0.27 8.69 19.25
N TYR A 160 0.36 7.57 19.59
CA TYR A 160 0.23 6.96 20.91
C TYR A 160 0.89 7.82 22.00
N TRP A 161 2.08 8.36 21.70
CA TRP A 161 2.80 9.26 22.60
C TRP A 161 1.99 10.52 22.94
N ASP A 162 1.34 11.11 21.94
CA ASP A 162 0.45 12.27 22.12
C ASP A 162 -0.80 11.90 22.93
N ARG A 163 -1.51 10.83 22.55
CA ARG A 163 -2.77 10.41 23.19
C ARG A 163 -2.60 9.96 24.64
N ARG A 164 -1.59 9.13 24.92
CA ARG A 164 -1.43 8.47 26.22
C ARG A 164 -0.54 9.25 27.19
N PHE A 165 0.52 9.87 26.68
CA PHE A 165 1.54 10.52 27.49
C PHE A 165 1.57 12.04 27.31
N GLN A 166 0.68 12.63 26.50
CA GLN A 166 0.63 14.08 26.26
C GLN A 166 1.99 14.66 25.83
N ARG A 167 2.77 13.87 25.09
CA ARG A 167 4.15 14.19 24.68
C ARG A 167 5.16 14.36 25.82
N ASP A 168 4.89 13.81 27.00
CA ASP A 168 5.84 13.78 28.11
C ASP A 168 7.06 12.93 27.74
N ALA A 169 8.28 13.49 27.87
CA ALA A 169 9.57 12.84 27.59
C ALA A 169 10.04 11.87 28.70
N THR A 170 9.42 11.90 29.88
CA THR A 170 9.78 11.03 31.01
C THR A 170 9.24 9.60 30.89
N MET A 171 8.48 9.31 29.83
CA MET A 171 7.99 7.97 29.46
C MET A 171 9.09 7.02 28.96
N ILE A 172 10.23 7.52 28.49
CA ILE A 172 11.35 6.70 28.02
C ILE A 172 11.98 6.06 29.26
N GLY A 173 12.19 4.75 29.19
CA GLY A 173 12.62 3.93 30.32
C GLY A 173 11.48 3.43 31.21
N ARG A 174 10.24 3.88 31.01
CA ARG A 174 9.10 3.33 31.76
C ARG A 174 8.75 1.93 31.28
N SER A 175 8.21 1.14 32.21
CA SER A 175 7.72 -0.20 31.92
C SER A 175 6.26 -0.17 31.48
N VAL A 176 5.96 -0.92 30.43
CA VAL A 176 4.61 -1.26 29.96
C VAL A 176 4.48 -2.77 29.95
N ILE A 177 3.38 -3.29 30.49
CA ILE A 177 3.12 -4.73 30.44
C ILE A 177 2.23 -4.98 29.22
N LEU A 178 2.78 -5.67 28.22
CA LEU A 178 2.01 -6.11 27.05
C LEU A 178 1.61 -7.57 27.25
N ARG A 179 0.30 -7.80 27.44
CA ARG A 179 -0.33 -9.06 27.86
C ARG A 179 0.21 -9.53 29.21
N THR A 180 1.34 -10.21 29.21
CA THR A 180 2.05 -10.74 30.39
C THR A 180 3.53 -10.39 30.39
N THR A 181 4.04 -9.75 29.33
CA THR A 181 5.46 -9.48 29.15
C THR A 181 5.76 -8.03 29.54
N PRO A 182 6.52 -7.78 30.62
CA PRO A 182 6.98 -6.45 30.95
C PRO A 182 8.02 -5.99 29.92
N CYS A 183 7.73 -4.88 29.26
CA CYS A 183 8.57 -4.28 28.23
C CYS A 183 8.97 -2.86 28.64
N THR A 184 10.15 -2.41 28.21
CA THR A 184 10.61 -1.03 28.46
C THR A 184 10.41 -0.18 27.22
N ILE A 185 9.83 1.02 27.38
CA ILE A 185 9.71 1.99 26.28
C ILE A 185 11.08 2.60 26.02
N VAL A 186 11.69 2.33 24.86
CA VAL A 186 13.04 2.83 24.52
C VAL A 186 13.04 4.07 23.64
N GLY A 187 11.93 4.37 22.97
CA GLY A 187 11.82 5.57 22.15
C GLY A 187 10.50 5.72 21.41
N VAL A 188 10.43 6.82 20.65
CA VAL A 188 9.27 7.22 19.85
C VAL A 188 9.69 7.30 18.38
N ALA A 189 8.94 6.65 17.49
CA ALA A 189 9.19 6.69 16.05
C ALA A 189 8.91 8.08 15.43
N ALA A 190 9.49 8.37 14.27
CA ALA A 190 9.34 9.63 13.53
C ALA A 190 7.87 10.06 13.36
N ARG A 191 7.62 11.38 13.40
CA ARG A 191 6.27 11.93 13.21
C ARG A 191 5.72 11.56 11.84
N GLY A 192 4.49 11.06 11.81
CA GLY A 192 3.82 10.64 10.58
C GLY A 192 4.29 9.29 10.04
N PHE A 193 5.22 8.59 10.71
CA PHE A 193 5.55 7.21 10.38
C PHE A 193 4.46 6.27 10.89
N TYR A 194 3.96 5.42 10.00
CA TYR A 194 2.83 4.51 10.26
C TYR A 194 3.16 3.03 10.06
N GLY A 195 4.43 2.69 9.85
CA GLY A 195 4.86 1.34 9.51
C GLY A 195 4.88 1.07 8.01
N GLU A 196 5.05 -0.20 7.64
CA GLU A 196 5.27 -0.65 6.26
C GLU A 196 3.99 -1.03 5.51
N SER A 197 2.95 -1.44 6.24
CA SER A 197 1.70 -1.97 5.64
C SER A 197 0.43 -1.22 6.05
N MET A 198 0.48 -0.42 7.11
CA MET A 198 -0.70 0.11 7.78
C MET A 198 -0.79 1.63 7.65
N ARG A 199 -1.88 2.20 7.13
CA ARG A 199 -2.05 3.68 7.12
C ARG A 199 -2.28 4.25 8.54
N VAL A 200 -2.63 3.38 9.49
CA VAL A 200 -2.72 3.69 10.92
C VAL A 200 -1.47 3.13 11.57
N ALA A 201 -0.69 3.99 12.22
CA ALA A 201 0.48 3.54 12.96
C ALA A 201 0.05 2.56 14.07
N PRO A 202 0.75 1.44 14.28
CA PRO A 202 0.55 0.66 15.49
C PRO A 202 0.85 1.54 16.72
N ASP A 203 0.26 1.21 17.86
CA ASP A 203 0.57 1.88 19.11
C ASP A 203 2.00 1.50 19.55
N PHE A 204 2.38 0.23 19.38
CA PHE A 204 3.70 -0.29 19.71
C PHE A 204 4.34 -1.09 18.57
N TRP A 205 5.65 -0.89 18.37
CA TRP A 205 6.52 -1.87 17.72
C TRP A 205 7.23 -2.70 18.79
N MET A 206 7.48 -3.96 18.48
CA MET A 206 8.19 -4.92 19.33
C MET A 206 9.14 -5.78 18.48
N PRO A 207 10.35 -6.13 18.95
CA PRO A 207 11.21 -7.13 18.31
C PRO A 207 10.51 -8.48 18.05
N ILE A 208 10.89 -9.17 16.98
CA ILE A 208 10.36 -10.49 16.62
C ILE A 208 10.76 -11.53 17.66
N ALA A 209 12.00 -11.47 18.16
CA ALA A 209 12.55 -12.41 19.14
C ALA A 209 11.88 -12.37 20.52
N ILE A 210 11.01 -11.39 20.80
CA ILE A 210 10.28 -11.32 22.08
C ILE A 210 9.01 -12.15 21.97
N THR A 211 9.02 -13.36 22.51
CA THR A 211 7.85 -14.24 22.58
C THR A 211 6.91 -13.78 23.72
N SER A 212 5.71 -13.25 23.41
CA SER A 212 4.78 -12.74 24.44
C SER A 212 3.65 -13.72 24.74
N GLY A 213 3.95 -14.77 25.52
CA GLY A 213 2.96 -15.74 26.00
C GLY A 213 2.36 -16.64 24.90
N SER A 214 1.64 -17.68 25.31
CA SER A 214 1.34 -18.93 24.58
C SER A 214 0.87 -18.84 23.11
N GLN A 215 0.28 -17.73 22.64
CA GLN A 215 -0.15 -17.62 21.25
C GLN A 215 1.01 -17.46 20.25
N THR A 216 2.18 -16.98 20.69
CA THR A 216 3.37 -16.91 19.83
C THR A 216 4.25 -18.14 19.91
N ALA A 217 3.92 -19.12 20.77
CA ALA A 217 4.72 -20.34 20.93
C ALA A 217 4.88 -21.15 19.63
N GLY A 218 3.93 -21.01 18.68
CA GLY A 218 4.04 -21.61 17.35
C GLY A 218 4.82 -20.78 16.32
N TYR A 219 5.15 -19.51 16.57
CA TYR A 219 5.87 -18.66 15.60
C TYR A 219 7.38 -18.92 15.54
N ASP A 220 7.93 -19.54 16.57
CA ASP A 220 9.34 -19.98 16.62
C ASP A 220 9.54 -21.40 16.06
N GLU A 221 8.47 -22.07 15.60
CA GLU A 221 8.60 -23.34 14.89
C GLU A 221 9.17 -23.10 13.49
N HIS A 222 10.17 -23.91 13.09
CA HIS A 222 10.89 -23.78 11.81
C HIS A 222 9.96 -23.74 10.58
N HIS A 223 8.79 -24.37 10.67
CA HIS A 223 7.82 -24.47 9.59
C HIS A 223 6.65 -23.49 9.70
N THR A 224 6.76 -22.45 10.54
CA THR A 224 5.74 -21.41 10.67
C THR A 224 6.12 -20.16 9.88
N TRP A 225 5.27 -19.82 8.92
CA TRP A 225 5.45 -18.73 7.96
C TRP A 225 4.46 -17.61 8.30
N TRP A 226 4.96 -16.48 8.79
CA TRP A 226 4.11 -15.41 9.36
C TRP A 226 4.66 -14.00 9.11
N LEU A 227 5.90 -13.90 8.63
CA LEU A 227 6.61 -12.65 8.36
C LEU A 227 6.38 -12.20 6.92
N GLY A 228 6.29 -10.88 6.75
CA GLY A 228 6.55 -10.21 5.49
C GLY A 228 7.96 -9.63 5.52
N LEU A 229 8.61 -9.57 4.35
CA LEU A 229 9.95 -9.02 4.22
C LEU A 229 9.96 -7.75 3.37
N ILE A 230 10.77 -6.79 3.79
CA ILE A 230 11.09 -5.58 3.06
C ILE A 230 12.61 -5.41 3.00
N GLY A 231 13.14 -5.25 1.80
CA GLY A 231 14.55 -5.02 1.55
C GLY A 231 14.80 -3.62 1.00
N ARG A 232 16.04 -3.17 1.08
CA ARG A 232 16.51 -1.99 0.34
C ARG A 232 17.47 -2.45 -0.74
N LEU A 233 17.32 -1.99 -1.98
CA LEU A 233 18.27 -2.29 -3.07
C LEU A 233 19.60 -1.58 -2.83
N LYS A 234 20.73 -2.24 -3.17
CA LYS A 234 22.01 -1.55 -3.29
C LYS A 234 21.96 -0.53 -4.43
N PRO A 235 22.78 0.53 -4.40
CA PRO A 235 22.91 1.45 -5.52
C PRO A 235 23.19 0.69 -6.82
N SER A 236 22.53 1.10 -7.90
CA SER A 236 22.68 0.53 -9.26
C SER A 236 22.16 -0.91 -9.47
N VAL A 237 21.54 -1.53 -8.47
CA VAL A 237 20.91 -2.84 -8.63
C VAL A 237 19.45 -2.70 -9.06
N THR A 238 19.07 -3.43 -10.11
CA THR A 238 17.67 -3.47 -10.57
C THR A 238 16.85 -4.47 -9.76
N MET A 239 15.54 -4.23 -9.65
CA MET A 239 14.61 -5.16 -8.98
C MET A 239 14.62 -6.56 -9.63
N THR A 240 14.83 -6.64 -10.94
CA THR A 240 14.94 -7.92 -11.66
C THR A 240 16.19 -8.69 -11.24
N GLN A 241 17.35 -8.03 -11.13
CA GLN A 241 18.58 -8.66 -10.65
C GLN A 241 18.45 -9.13 -9.20
N ALA A 242 17.88 -8.29 -8.32
CA ALA A 242 17.61 -8.67 -6.94
C ALA A 242 16.63 -9.84 -6.85
N GLY A 243 15.63 -9.89 -7.74
CA GLY A 243 14.68 -11.00 -7.81
C GLY A 243 15.38 -12.32 -8.12
N VAL A 244 16.29 -12.35 -9.09
CA VAL A 244 17.06 -13.57 -9.42
C VAL A 244 17.91 -14.04 -8.24
N ASP A 245 18.66 -13.12 -7.61
CA ASP A 245 19.51 -13.42 -6.44
C ASP A 245 18.69 -13.96 -5.26
N VAL A 246 17.62 -13.26 -4.88
CA VAL A 246 16.72 -13.65 -3.78
C VAL A 246 16.06 -15.01 -4.03
N ASN A 247 15.64 -15.29 -5.26
CA ASN A 247 15.05 -16.58 -5.60
C ASN A 247 16.05 -17.73 -5.52
N ALA A 248 17.28 -17.53 -6.01
CA ALA A 248 18.34 -18.53 -5.89
C ALA A 248 18.64 -18.87 -4.42
N ARG A 249 18.73 -17.86 -3.55
CA ARG A 249 18.96 -18.05 -2.11
C ARG A 249 17.80 -18.70 -1.39
N LEU A 250 16.55 -18.37 -1.76
CA LEU A 250 15.40 -19.07 -1.21
C LEU A 250 15.43 -20.56 -1.55
N GLN A 251 15.72 -20.90 -2.81
CA GLN A 251 15.74 -22.29 -3.25
C GLN A 251 16.86 -23.08 -2.55
N GLU A 252 18.02 -22.46 -2.37
CA GLU A 252 19.14 -23.01 -1.59
C GLU A 252 18.72 -23.29 -0.13
N PHE A 253 18.07 -22.32 0.53
CA PHE A 253 17.51 -22.50 1.88
C PHE A 253 16.51 -23.65 1.96
N LEU A 254 15.57 -23.74 1.03
CA LEU A 254 14.54 -24.78 1.04
C LEU A 254 15.11 -26.19 0.79
N ILE A 255 16.20 -26.30 0.02
CA ILE A 255 16.92 -27.56 -0.16
C ILE A 255 17.65 -27.96 1.12
N ASP A 256 18.32 -27.01 1.78
CA ASP A 256 19.01 -27.24 3.05
C ASP A 256 18.02 -27.65 4.15
N GLU A 257 16.88 -26.97 4.26
CA GLU A 257 15.82 -27.29 5.22
C GLU A 257 15.20 -28.68 4.97
N ALA A 258 15.10 -29.10 3.70
CA ALA A 258 14.58 -30.43 3.35
C ALA A 258 15.58 -31.57 3.62
N GLY A 259 16.86 -31.26 3.86
CA GLY A 259 17.90 -32.21 4.25
C GLY A 259 18.38 -33.16 3.14
N SER A 260 19.20 -34.16 3.49
CA SER A 260 19.89 -35.03 2.51
C SER A 260 19.00 -36.02 1.75
N ALA A 261 17.73 -36.17 2.13
CA ALA A 261 16.78 -37.13 1.56
C ALA A 261 15.62 -36.45 0.80
N VAL A 262 15.88 -35.31 0.13
CA VAL A 262 14.84 -34.63 -0.68
C VAL A 262 14.41 -35.52 -1.84
N SER A 263 13.11 -35.86 -1.85
CA SER A 263 12.50 -36.60 -2.95
C SER A 263 12.62 -35.83 -4.28
N PRO A 264 12.66 -36.52 -5.44
CA PRO A 264 12.70 -35.84 -6.74
C PRO A 264 11.54 -34.86 -6.94
N GLU A 265 10.34 -35.22 -6.46
CA GLU A 265 9.14 -34.37 -6.54
C GLU A 265 9.34 -33.09 -5.73
N ARG A 266 9.87 -33.20 -4.51
CA ARG A 266 10.10 -32.03 -3.66
C ARG A 266 11.16 -31.09 -4.24
N ARG A 267 12.19 -31.62 -4.92
CA ARG A 267 13.18 -30.77 -5.62
C ARG A 267 12.53 -29.99 -6.76
N ASP A 268 11.65 -30.63 -7.52
CA ASP A 268 10.93 -29.96 -8.60
C ASP A 268 9.98 -28.87 -8.06
N GLU A 269 9.28 -29.13 -6.96
CA GLU A 269 8.47 -28.11 -6.27
C GLU A 269 9.30 -26.90 -5.82
N ILE A 270 10.48 -27.14 -5.23
CA ILE A 270 11.38 -26.07 -4.80
C ILE A 270 11.86 -25.25 -6.01
N ALA A 271 12.19 -25.90 -7.14
CA ALA A 271 12.60 -25.21 -8.35
C ALA A 271 11.51 -24.27 -8.92
N HIS A 272 10.24 -24.60 -8.73
CA HIS A 272 9.09 -23.77 -9.12
C HIS A 272 8.67 -22.76 -8.04
N THR A 273 9.24 -22.87 -6.85
CA THR A 273 8.98 -21.98 -5.73
C THR A 273 9.74 -20.67 -5.93
N ASN A 274 9.03 -19.54 -5.80
CA ASN A 274 9.60 -18.23 -6.11
C ASN A 274 9.08 -17.10 -5.22
N ILE A 275 9.82 -15.99 -5.20
CA ILE A 275 9.51 -14.73 -4.55
C ILE A 275 9.28 -13.69 -5.65
N ALA A 276 8.11 -13.07 -5.65
CA ALA A 276 7.77 -11.98 -6.56
C ALA A 276 8.09 -10.63 -5.89
N LEU A 277 9.25 -10.06 -6.23
CA LEU A 277 9.62 -8.73 -5.73
C LEU A 277 8.69 -7.66 -6.30
N ALA A 278 8.20 -6.80 -5.41
CA ALA A 278 7.36 -5.67 -5.74
C ALA A 278 7.95 -4.36 -5.21
N ARG A 279 7.46 -3.24 -5.72
CA ARG A 279 7.91 -1.91 -5.29
C ARG A 279 7.45 -1.65 -3.84
N GLY A 280 8.39 -1.29 -2.97
CA GLY A 280 8.13 -0.93 -1.58
C GLY A 280 7.91 0.57 -1.34
N ASP A 281 8.01 1.42 -2.37
CA ASP A 281 7.94 2.88 -2.27
C ASP A 281 6.60 3.41 -1.73
N LEU A 282 5.55 2.64 -1.95
CA LEU A 282 4.21 2.94 -1.49
C LEU A 282 3.79 2.11 -0.26
N GLY A 283 4.64 1.22 0.25
CA GLY A 283 4.30 0.25 1.31
C GLY A 283 3.30 -0.84 0.89
N ARG A 284 3.16 -1.88 1.72
CA ARG A 284 2.29 -3.05 1.48
C ARG A 284 0.87 -2.76 1.96
N SER A 285 -0.02 -2.25 1.10
CA SER A 285 -1.37 -1.87 1.56
C SER A 285 -2.45 -2.80 1.01
N ALA A 286 -3.03 -3.62 1.89
CA ALA A 286 -4.25 -4.38 1.61
C ALA A 286 -5.43 -3.49 1.21
N ILE A 287 -5.53 -2.32 1.84
CA ILE A 287 -6.51 -1.31 1.48
C ILE A 287 -6.23 -0.81 0.07
N ARG A 288 -4.99 -0.53 -0.32
CA ARG A 288 -4.67 -0.13 -1.71
C ARG A 288 -5.03 -1.23 -2.70
N ALA A 289 -4.63 -2.48 -2.45
CA ALA A 289 -4.91 -3.59 -3.36
C ALA A 289 -6.43 -3.78 -3.57
N ARG A 290 -7.24 -3.62 -2.51
CA ARG A 290 -8.71 -3.70 -2.59
C ARG A 290 -9.37 -2.43 -3.13
N ALA A 291 -8.81 -1.26 -2.85
CA ALA A 291 -9.41 0.03 -3.18
C ALA A 291 -8.99 0.55 -4.57
N ILE A 292 -7.87 0.08 -5.15
CA ILE A 292 -7.38 0.62 -6.42
C ILE A 292 -8.38 0.39 -7.56
N THR A 293 -8.94 -0.81 -7.69
CA THR A 293 -9.93 -1.13 -8.71
C THR A 293 -11.21 -0.30 -8.57
N PRO A 294 -11.93 -0.30 -7.43
CA PRO A 294 -13.15 0.49 -7.28
C PRO A 294 -12.88 2.00 -7.34
N LEU A 295 -11.76 2.51 -6.81
CA LEU A 295 -11.41 3.93 -6.92
C LEU A 295 -11.08 4.32 -8.36
N THR A 296 -10.45 3.44 -9.14
CA THR A 296 -10.17 3.69 -10.56
C THR A 296 -11.46 3.70 -11.37
N LEU A 297 -12.37 2.75 -11.12
CA LEU A 297 -13.70 2.74 -11.75
C LEU A 297 -14.51 3.99 -11.38
N LEU A 298 -14.50 4.37 -10.10
CA LEU A 298 -15.12 5.61 -9.62
C LEU A 298 -14.50 6.84 -10.29
N PHE A 299 -13.16 6.87 -10.45
CA PHE A 299 -12.48 7.96 -11.13
C PHE A 299 -12.89 8.05 -12.62
N VAL A 300 -12.92 6.91 -13.33
CA VAL A 300 -13.39 6.85 -14.72
C VAL A 300 -14.84 7.32 -14.82
N LEU A 301 -15.72 6.87 -13.93
CA LEU A 301 -17.12 7.30 -13.87
C LEU A 301 -17.24 8.80 -13.65
N VAL A 302 -16.48 9.36 -12.71
CA VAL A 302 -16.54 10.79 -12.40
C VAL A 302 -15.95 11.65 -13.52
N VAL A 303 -14.90 11.17 -14.20
CA VAL A 303 -14.39 11.81 -15.42
C VAL A 303 -15.45 11.79 -16.52
N LEU A 304 -16.16 10.67 -16.70
CA LEU A 304 -17.24 10.58 -17.68
C LEU A 304 -18.40 11.53 -17.33
N LEU A 305 -18.77 11.63 -16.05
CA LEU A 305 -19.75 12.61 -15.56
C LEU A 305 -19.30 14.06 -15.79
N LEU A 306 -18.00 14.35 -15.65
CA LEU A 306 -17.46 15.67 -15.96
C LEU A 306 -17.51 15.97 -17.47
N VAL A 307 -17.28 14.96 -18.31
CA VAL A 307 -17.42 15.07 -19.77
C VAL A 307 -18.87 15.33 -20.15
N THR A 308 -19.84 14.58 -19.60
CA THR A 308 -21.27 14.80 -19.89
C THR A 308 -21.74 16.16 -19.38
N ALA A 309 -21.30 16.60 -18.21
CA ALA A 309 -21.52 17.95 -17.70
C ALA A 309 -21.00 19.02 -18.68
N SER A 310 -19.81 18.81 -19.22
CA SER A 310 -19.19 19.75 -20.17
C SER A 310 -19.94 19.79 -21.50
N ILE A 311 -20.41 18.64 -22.00
CA ILE A 311 -21.26 18.55 -23.20
C ILE A 311 -22.58 19.31 -22.98
N ASN A 312 -23.23 19.12 -21.82
CA ASN A 312 -24.48 19.82 -21.50
C ASN A 312 -24.29 21.34 -21.48
N VAL A 313 -23.18 21.82 -20.90
CA VAL A 313 -22.83 23.24 -20.92
C VAL A 313 -22.60 23.73 -22.35
N ALA A 314 -21.88 22.96 -23.18
CA ALA A 314 -21.66 23.31 -24.58
C ALA A 314 -22.99 23.43 -25.36
N SER A 315 -23.91 22.48 -25.19
CA SER A 315 -25.24 22.51 -25.80
C SER A 315 -26.05 23.75 -25.38
N LEU A 316 -26.00 24.13 -24.10
CA LEU A 316 -26.66 25.35 -23.60
C LEU A 316 -26.03 26.63 -24.16
N LEU A 317 -24.70 26.67 -24.32
CA LEU A 317 -23.99 27.80 -24.91
C LEU A 317 -24.31 27.94 -26.40
N ILE A 318 -24.41 26.82 -27.13
CA ILE A 318 -24.81 26.80 -28.55
C ILE A 318 -26.25 27.30 -28.69
N ALA A 319 -27.20 26.80 -27.88
CA ALA A 319 -28.59 27.27 -27.90
C ALA A 319 -28.71 28.77 -27.57
N ARG A 320 -27.83 29.29 -26.71
CA ARG A 320 -27.78 30.73 -26.38
C ARG A 320 -27.13 31.55 -27.49
N ALA A 321 -26.19 30.98 -28.24
CA ALA A 321 -25.58 31.62 -29.39
C ALA A 321 -26.59 31.78 -30.54
N THR A 322 -27.35 30.73 -30.86
CA THR A 322 -28.38 30.77 -31.91
C THR A 322 -29.52 31.74 -31.55
N ALA A 323 -29.92 31.81 -30.28
CA ALA A 323 -30.89 32.81 -29.82
C ALA A 323 -30.41 34.28 -29.98
N ARG A 324 -29.12 34.51 -30.24
CA ARG A 324 -28.51 35.84 -30.42
C ARG A 324 -28.15 36.17 -31.86
N ASP A 325 -28.49 35.33 -32.83
CA ASP A 325 -28.10 35.49 -34.24
C ASP A 325 -28.46 36.87 -34.81
N ARG A 326 -29.61 37.44 -34.43
CA ARG A 326 -30.02 38.78 -34.86
C ARG A 326 -29.06 39.88 -34.39
N VAL A 327 -28.55 39.78 -33.17
CA VAL A 327 -27.59 40.76 -32.62
C VAL A 327 -26.20 40.56 -33.22
N THR A 328 -25.82 39.31 -33.49
CA THR A 328 -24.54 38.97 -34.12
C THR A 328 -24.47 39.49 -35.57
N LEU A 329 -25.56 39.35 -36.32
CA LEU A 329 -25.67 39.87 -37.70
C LEU A 329 -25.55 41.40 -37.77
N ILE A 330 -26.16 42.13 -36.82
CA ILE A 330 -26.04 43.59 -36.74
C ILE A 330 -24.58 44.01 -36.50
N HIS A 331 -23.85 43.33 -35.60
CA HIS A 331 -22.43 43.62 -35.37
C HIS A 331 -21.55 43.29 -36.57
N LEU A 332 -21.86 42.22 -37.31
CA LEU A 332 -21.17 41.88 -38.56
C LEU A 332 -21.41 42.94 -39.64
N MET A 333 -22.62 43.47 -39.75
CA MET A 333 -22.94 44.59 -40.66
C MET A 333 -22.24 45.90 -40.27
N LEU A 334 -21.92 46.09 -38.98
CA LEU A 334 -21.13 47.22 -38.47
C LEU A 334 -19.60 47.00 -38.55
N GLY A 335 -19.14 45.92 -39.18
CA GLY A 335 -17.72 45.64 -39.41
C GLY A 335 -16.97 44.98 -38.24
N ALA A 336 -17.68 44.36 -37.28
CA ALA A 336 -17.03 43.67 -36.17
C ALA A 336 -16.23 42.44 -36.66
N ASN A 337 -14.95 42.36 -36.24
CA ASN A 337 -14.09 41.21 -36.53
C ASN A 337 -14.60 39.93 -35.85
N ARG A 338 -14.61 38.80 -36.57
CA ARG A 338 -15.02 37.47 -36.07
C ARG A 338 -14.28 37.06 -34.79
N SER A 339 -13.01 37.42 -34.67
CA SER A 339 -12.20 37.17 -33.47
C SER A 339 -12.75 37.86 -32.23
N ARG A 340 -13.33 39.06 -32.38
CA ARG A 340 -13.91 39.82 -31.27
C ARG A 340 -15.21 39.21 -30.78
N LEU A 341 -16.01 38.63 -31.69
CA LEU A 341 -17.22 37.88 -31.32
C LEU A 341 -16.89 36.62 -30.53
N VAL A 342 -15.87 35.86 -30.97
CA VAL A 342 -15.37 34.69 -30.23
C VAL A 342 -14.83 35.09 -28.85
N TRP A 343 -14.07 36.18 -28.77
CA TRP A 343 -13.53 36.69 -27.50
C TRP A 343 -14.64 37.07 -26.50
N ILE A 344 -15.68 37.77 -26.95
CA ILE A 344 -16.82 38.14 -26.10
C ILE A 344 -17.54 36.89 -25.57
N ALA A 345 -17.78 35.89 -26.43
CA ALA A 345 -18.40 34.63 -26.04
C ALA A 345 -17.54 33.84 -25.03
N LEU A 346 -16.23 33.83 -25.21
CA LEU A 346 -15.28 33.22 -24.27
C LEU A 346 -15.30 33.91 -22.91
N VAL A 347 -15.23 35.25 -22.87
CA VAL A 347 -15.27 36.03 -21.63
C VAL A 347 -16.59 35.85 -20.89
N GLU A 348 -17.71 35.78 -21.62
CA GLU A 348 -19.03 35.54 -21.03
C GLU A 348 -19.15 34.14 -20.41
N THR A 349 -18.64 33.13 -21.10
CA THR A 349 -18.63 31.75 -20.61
C THR A 349 -17.72 31.62 -19.40
N LEU A 350 -16.51 32.18 -19.48
CA LEU A 350 -15.54 32.12 -18.39
C LEU A 350 -16.05 32.83 -17.14
N ALA A 351 -16.73 33.98 -17.29
CA ALA A 351 -17.31 34.71 -16.16
C ALA A 351 -18.38 33.91 -15.38
N ILE A 352 -19.04 32.94 -16.03
CA ILE A 352 -20.05 32.06 -15.41
C ILE A 352 -19.40 30.80 -14.84
N VAL A 353 -18.47 30.19 -15.59
CA VAL A 353 -17.85 28.90 -15.26
C VAL A 353 -16.86 29.02 -14.11
N LEU A 354 -16.01 30.06 -14.09
CA LEU A 354 -14.92 30.19 -13.11
C LEU A 354 -15.43 30.21 -11.66
N PRO A 355 -16.46 31.00 -11.31
CA PRO A 355 -17.01 31.01 -9.95
C PRO A 355 -17.60 29.65 -9.53
N GLY A 356 -18.32 28.97 -10.43
CA GLY A 356 -18.86 27.63 -10.17
C GLY A 356 -17.77 26.59 -9.94
N LEU A 357 -16.72 26.62 -10.77
CA LEU A 357 -15.56 25.73 -10.62
C LEU A 357 -14.83 25.97 -9.29
N LEU A 358 -14.57 27.24 -8.95
CA LEU A 358 -13.94 27.63 -7.69
C LEU A 358 -14.78 27.21 -6.47
N ALA A 359 -16.09 27.40 -6.52
CA ALA A 359 -17.00 26.97 -5.47
C ALA A 359 -17.00 25.44 -5.31
N GLY A 360 -17.12 24.69 -6.41
CA GLY A 360 -17.10 23.23 -6.41
C GLY A 360 -15.79 22.65 -5.87
N ILE A 361 -14.65 23.20 -6.31
CA ILE A 361 -13.34 22.81 -5.79
C ILE A 361 -13.22 23.16 -4.30
N SER A 362 -13.65 24.35 -3.88
CA SER A 362 -13.57 24.76 -2.46
C SER A 362 -14.38 23.83 -1.55
N VAL A 363 -15.59 23.44 -1.97
CA VAL A 363 -16.42 22.45 -1.25
C VAL A 363 -15.72 21.10 -1.22
N ALA A 364 -15.17 20.62 -2.34
CA ALA A 364 -14.44 19.36 -2.40
C ALA A 364 -13.21 19.33 -1.47
N LEU A 365 -12.50 20.46 -1.34
CA LEU A 365 -11.33 20.58 -0.46
C LEU A 365 -11.69 20.76 1.03
N ALA A 366 -12.85 21.34 1.32
CA ALA A 366 -13.37 21.49 2.68
C ALA A 366 -14.02 20.19 3.20
N SER A 367 -14.61 19.40 2.29
CA SER A 367 -15.37 18.18 2.59
C SER A 367 -14.62 17.18 3.50
N PRO A 368 -13.33 16.83 3.28
CA PRO A 368 -12.62 15.92 4.17
C PRO A 368 -12.53 16.44 5.61
N ARG A 369 -12.32 17.75 5.81
CA ARG A 369 -12.26 18.35 7.16
C ARG A 369 -13.62 18.39 7.85
N ALA A 370 -14.70 18.52 7.09
CA ALA A 370 -16.07 18.53 7.59
C ALA A 370 -16.64 17.12 7.82
N LEU A 371 -16.20 16.12 7.04
CA LEU A 371 -16.56 14.71 7.22
C LEU A 371 -15.77 13.99 8.31
N LEU A 372 -14.56 14.47 8.65
CA LEU A 372 -13.74 13.89 9.73
C LEU A 372 -14.53 13.68 11.05
N PRO A 373 -15.28 14.66 11.58
CA PRO A 373 -16.08 14.47 12.80
C PRO A 373 -17.28 13.51 12.63
N LEU A 374 -17.79 13.32 11.40
CA LEU A 374 -18.90 12.41 11.12
C LEU A 374 -18.42 10.95 10.97
N LEU A 375 -17.22 10.78 10.42
CA LEU A 375 -16.57 9.47 10.23
C LEU A 375 -15.91 8.96 11.52
N THR A 376 -15.58 9.80 12.50
CA THR A 376 -15.11 9.33 13.82
C THR A 376 -16.18 8.60 14.64
N ALA A 377 -17.44 8.61 14.20
CA ALA A 377 -18.51 7.76 14.73
C ALA A 377 -18.51 6.33 14.14
N ALA A 378 -17.70 6.07 13.09
CA ALA A 378 -17.50 4.74 12.50
C ALA A 378 -16.00 4.36 12.56
N PRO A 379 -15.63 3.13 12.92
CA PRO A 379 -14.23 2.73 13.10
C PRO A 379 -13.53 2.50 11.75
N LEU A 380 -13.27 3.56 10.99
CA LEU A 380 -12.35 3.54 9.85
C LEU A 380 -11.43 4.77 9.90
N PRO A 381 -10.19 4.62 10.41
CA PRO A 381 -9.26 5.74 10.53
C PRO A 381 -8.51 5.91 9.20
N ILE A 382 -8.98 6.84 8.35
CA ILE A 382 -8.24 7.29 7.16
C ILE A 382 -7.92 8.78 7.34
N ASP A 383 -6.64 9.09 7.53
CA ASP A 383 -6.15 10.47 7.59
C ASP A 383 -5.94 11.03 6.17
N PHE A 384 -6.71 12.05 5.82
CA PHE A 384 -6.66 12.77 4.56
C PHE A 384 -5.85 14.07 4.71
N SER A 385 -4.52 13.98 4.66
CA SER A 385 -3.68 15.18 4.63
C SER A 385 -3.86 15.95 3.31
N SER A 386 -4.29 17.20 3.40
CA SER A 386 -4.67 18.09 2.28
C SER A 386 -3.54 18.53 1.32
N ASP A 387 -2.32 18.00 1.46
CA ASP A 387 -1.14 18.50 0.74
C ASP A 387 -1.09 18.10 -0.74
N GLY A 388 -1.78 17.03 -1.12
CA GLY A 388 -1.89 16.61 -2.52
C GLY A 388 -2.68 17.59 -3.39
N ALA A 389 -3.75 18.18 -2.84
CA ALA A 389 -4.64 19.04 -3.60
C ALA A 389 -4.14 20.49 -3.71
N ARG A 390 -3.33 20.95 -2.76
CA ARG A 390 -2.70 22.29 -2.79
C ARG A 390 -1.73 22.45 -3.96
N ARG A 391 -1.12 21.36 -4.45
CA ARG A 391 -0.22 21.40 -5.62
C ARG A 391 -0.95 21.57 -6.95
N VAL A 392 -2.18 21.06 -7.06
CA VAL A 392 -3.02 21.21 -8.26
C VAL A 392 -3.67 22.60 -8.31
N ALA A 393 -3.98 23.19 -7.15
CA ALA A 393 -4.65 24.49 -7.06
C ALA A 393 -3.73 25.72 -7.24
N GLY A 394 -2.41 25.55 -7.46
CA GLY A 394 -1.51 26.67 -7.75
C GLY A 394 -1.38 27.74 -6.65
N THR A 395 -1.92 27.51 -5.45
CA THR A 395 -1.86 28.46 -4.34
C THR A 395 -0.52 28.34 -3.61
N ARG A 396 0.48 29.13 -4.01
CA ARG A 396 1.67 29.37 -3.19
C ARG A 396 1.25 30.22 -1.99
N ASP A 397 1.40 29.67 -0.78
CA ASP A 397 1.19 30.44 0.44
C ASP A 397 2.35 31.43 0.62
N ALA A 398 2.03 32.71 0.47
CA ALA A 398 2.92 33.82 0.77
C ALA A 398 2.92 34.05 2.29
N ARG A 399 3.59 33.18 3.04
CA ARG A 399 3.99 33.47 4.41
C ARG A 399 5.48 33.21 4.56
N GLY A 400 6.25 34.20 4.12
CA GLY A 400 7.66 34.34 4.49
C GLY A 400 7.76 34.61 5.99
N ARG A 401 8.14 33.59 6.76
CA ARG A 401 8.79 33.80 8.06
C ARG A 401 10.29 33.71 7.84
N ARG A 402 10.95 34.86 7.93
CA ARG A 402 12.40 35.01 7.92
C ARG A 402 12.97 34.36 9.18
N GLU A 403 13.59 33.20 9.05
CA GLU A 403 14.57 32.73 10.02
C GLU A 403 15.97 33.05 9.50
N ARG A 404 16.70 33.82 10.31
CA ARG A 404 18.05 34.30 10.03
C ARG A 404 19.01 33.12 10.13
N ALA A 405 19.61 32.73 9.01
CA ALA A 405 20.78 31.86 9.02
C ALA A 405 22.06 32.72 9.20
N ALA A 406 22.77 32.51 10.31
CA ALA A 406 24.14 32.98 10.49
C ALA A 406 25.13 31.99 9.84
N PRO A 407 26.28 32.46 9.30
CA PRO A 407 27.08 31.70 8.35
C PRO A 407 28.12 30.81 9.05
N ARG A 408 28.26 29.55 8.59
CA ARG A 408 29.44 28.73 8.89
C ARG A 408 30.19 28.36 7.62
N ARG A 409 31.26 29.13 7.43
CA ARG A 409 32.60 28.88 6.86
C ARG A 409 32.76 27.72 5.86
N ARG A 410 33.23 28.12 4.67
CA ARG A 410 33.90 27.31 3.66
C ARG A 410 35.17 26.67 4.23
N GLY A 411 35.38 25.40 3.88
CA GLY A 411 36.68 24.72 3.91
C GLY A 411 36.82 23.94 2.61
N CYS A 412 37.74 24.40 1.77
CA CYS A 412 38.26 23.67 0.61
C CYS A 412 39.06 22.46 1.06
N ASP A 413 39.06 21.40 0.24
CA ASP A 413 40.13 20.43 -0.02
C ASP A 413 39.48 19.27 -0.82
N ARG A 414 40.08 18.60 -1.80
CA ARG A 414 41.27 18.82 -2.64
C ARG A 414 41.08 17.86 -3.82
N TRP A 415 41.46 18.29 -5.02
CA TRP A 415 41.44 17.50 -6.25
C TRP A 415 42.71 16.63 -6.38
N HIS A 416 42.53 15.35 -6.72
CA HIS A 416 43.46 14.45 -7.44
C HIS A 416 42.54 13.40 -8.10
N GLY A 417 42.58 13.05 -9.39
CA GLY A 417 43.65 13.02 -10.38
C GLY A 417 43.79 11.56 -10.84
N GLY A 418 43.42 11.23 -12.09
CA GLY A 418 43.65 9.89 -12.65
C GLY A 418 42.91 9.61 -13.95
N ARG A 419 43.63 9.72 -15.08
CA ARG A 419 43.21 9.32 -16.44
C ARG A 419 43.56 7.86 -16.72
N GLY A 420 42.89 7.30 -17.73
CA GLY A 420 43.27 6.10 -18.48
C GLY A 420 42.03 5.23 -18.67
N GLY A 421 41.60 4.80 -19.86
CA GLY A 421 42.23 4.71 -21.17
C GLY A 421 41.62 3.45 -21.83
N ASP A 422 41.18 3.60 -23.07
CA ASP A 422 40.36 2.67 -23.86
C ASP A 422 40.92 1.23 -23.99
N ARG A 423 40.00 0.25 -24.13
CA ARG A 423 39.80 -0.57 -25.35
C ARG A 423 38.99 -1.83 -25.02
N GLU A 424 37.83 -1.97 -25.66
CA GLU A 424 37.18 -3.26 -25.85
C GLU A 424 36.65 -3.31 -27.29
N GLY A 425 36.97 -4.37 -28.00
CA GLY A 425 36.57 -4.59 -29.38
C GLY A 425 36.25 -6.06 -29.61
N ARG A 426 35.14 -6.28 -30.36
CA ARG A 426 34.77 -7.48 -31.13
C ARG A 426 34.51 -8.74 -30.32
N ASP A 427 33.70 -9.70 -30.73
CA ASP A 427 32.66 -9.93 -31.74
C ASP A 427 31.76 -11.01 -31.03
N VAL A 428 30.53 -11.34 -31.43
CA VAL A 428 30.21 -12.40 -32.39
C VAL A 428 28.69 -12.47 -32.56
N ALA A 429 28.31 -12.62 -33.83
CA ALA A 429 26.99 -12.82 -34.41
C ALA A 429 26.30 -14.14 -33.97
N ALA A 430 24.98 -14.13 -33.71
CA ALA A 430 23.88 -14.49 -34.62
C ALA A 430 23.69 -15.98 -34.95
N LEU A 431 22.46 -16.51 -34.71
CA LEU A 431 21.68 -17.44 -35.55
C LEU A 431 20.31 -17.70 -34.83
N ARG A 432 19.17 -17.23 -35.37
CA ARG A 432 18.18 -17.96 -36.22
C ARG A 432 17.74 -19.31 -35.58
N ARG A 433 16.47 -19.72 -35.47
CA ARG A 433 15.19 -19.46 -36.16
C ARG A 433 14.04 -20.12 -35.35
N GLN A 434 12.84 -19.55 -35.38
CA GLN A 434 11.51 -20.16 -35.11
C GLN A 434 11.15 -21.24 -36.18
N PRO A 435 10.00 -21.99 -36.19
CA PRO A 435 8.69 -21.75 -35.53
C PRO A 435 7.87 -22.98 -35.04
N GLY A 436 6.72 -22.72 -34.41
CA GLY A 436 5.45 -23.41 -34.74
C GLY A 436 4.74 -24.24 -33.65
N GLY A 437 3.43 -24.01 -33.51
CA GLY A 437 2.45 -25.09 -33.30
C GLY A 437 1.70 -25.14 -31.96
N LEU A 438 0.46 -24.65 -31.96
CA LEU A 438 -0.60 -24.95 -30.99
C LEU A 438 -1.26 -26.30 -31.34
N ASP A 439 -1.72 -27.03 -30.31
CA ASP A 439 -2.97 -27.82 -30.22
C ASP A 439 -2.82 -29.17 -29.50
N GLY A 440 -3.78 -29.48 -28.61
CA GLY A 440 -3.99 -30.83 -28.08
C GLY A 440 -4.40 -30.92 -26.61
N ALA A 441 -5.69 -30.71 -26.32
CA ALA A 441 -6.30 -31.10 -25.05
C ALA A 441 -6.47 -32.63 -24.98
N GLY A 442 -6.08 -33.25 -23.85
CA GLY A 442 -6.26 -34.68 -23.60
C GLY A 442 -6.51 -34.97 -22.12
N TRP A 443 -7.58 -35.73 -21.84
CA TRP A 443 -7.94 -36.20 -20.51
C TRP A 443 -7.14 -37.46 -20.15
N ARG A 444 -6.54 -37.52 -18.95
CA ARG A 444 -6.13 -38.79 -18.33
C ARG A 444 -6.54 -38.82 -16.86
N ARG A 445 -7.23 -39.91 -16.48
CA ARG A 445 -7.45 -40.33 -15.09
C ARG A 445 -6.27 -41.19 -14.65
N ARG A 446 -5.79 -41.00 -13.42
CA ARG A 446 -4.99 -41.99 -12.71
C ARG A 446 -5.74 -42.34 -11.42
N ARG A 447 -6.10 -43.63 -11.31
CA ARG A 447 -6.34 -44.32 -10.03
C ARG A 447 -4.97 -44.74 -9.54
N ASP A 448 -4.72 -44.63 -8.25
CA ASP A 448 -3.75 -45.47 -7.57
C ASP A 448 -4.42 -45.89 -6.24
N ASP A 449 -4.76 -47.17 -6.19
CA ASP A 449 -5.14 -47.95 -5.01
C ASP A 449 -3.85 -48.40 -4.29
N ASP A 450 -4.03 -48.77 -3.02
CA ASP A 450 -3.23 -49.71 -2.21
C ASP A 450 -2.17 -49.24 -1.20
N CYS A 451 -2.28 -49.95 -0.06
CA CYS A 451 -1.27 -50.31 0.94
C CYS A 451 -1.09 -49.43 2.19
N CYS A 452 -2.03 -49.61 3.13
CA CYS A 452 -1.72 -49.74 4.56
C CYS A 452 -1.27 -51.17 4.87
N ALA A 453 -0.11 -51.37 5.52
CA ALA A 453 0.13 -52.49 6.42
C ALA A 453 1.42 -52.30 7.25
N GLY A 454 1.30 -52.46 8.58
CA GLY A 454 2.38 -52.94 9.44
C GLY A 454 2.65 -52.12 10.71
N GLY A 455 2.20 -52.62 11.87
CA GLY A 455 2.68 -52.17 13.18
C GLY A 455 1.76 -52.48 14.36
N GLU A 456 1.75 -53.74 14.81
CA GLU A 456 1.05 -54.25 15.99
C GLU A 456 1.45 -53.61 17.33
N SER A 457 0.47 -53.44 18.23
CA SER A 457 0.68 -53.63 19.68
C SER A 457 -0.64 -54.08 20.36
N ARG A 458 -0.49 -55.04 21.27
CA ARG A 458 -1.52 -55.93 21.86
C ARG A 458 -2.26 -55.31 23.08
N PRO A 459 -3.38 -55.94 23.53
CA PRO A 459 -4.42 -55.34 24.38
C PRO A 459 -4.36 -55.74 25.87
N GLY A 460 -5.15 -55.05 26.72
CA GLY A 460 -5.43 -55.48 28.11
C GLY A 460 -6.35 -54.55 28.91
N ASP A 461 -7.59 -55.02 29.09
CA ASP A 461 -8.53 -54.92 30.23
C ASP A 461 -9.21 -53.61 30.71
N ALA A 462 -10.50 -53.53 30.34
CA ALA A 462 -11.71 -53.57 31.18
C ALA A 462 -12.05 -52.44 32.20
N GLY A 463 -13.19 -51.78 31.94
CA GLY A 463 -13.96 -50.97 32.89
C GLY A 463 -15.24 -50.41 32.24
N GLU A 464 -16.38 -51.03 32.51
CA GLU A 464 -17.74 -50.82 31.97
C GLU A 464 -18.55 -49.74 32.78
N PRO A 465 -19.86 -49.45 32.54
CA PRO A 465 -20.45 -48.56 31.52
C PRO A 465 -21.35 -47.41 32.10
N GLY A 466 -21.75 -46.42 31.28
CA GLY A 466 -22.83 -45.50 31.68
C GLY A 466 -23.19 -44.31 30.76
N ARG A 467 -24.20 -44.53 29.90
CA ARG A 467 -25.18 -43.57 29.31
C ARG A 467 -24.83 -42.66 28.10
N SER A 468 -25.20 -43.21 26.94
CA SER A 468 -26.09 -42.68 25.89
C SER A 468 -25.80 -41.35 25.16
N ASN A 469 -25.23 -41.52 23.95
CA ASN A 469 -25.78 -41.14 22.63
C ASN A 469 -26.39 -39.74 22.42
N ARG A 470 -25.77 -38.98 21.51
CA ARG A 470 -26.31 -38.71 20.16
C ARG A 470 -25.17 -38.40 19.18
N GLY A 471 -24.98 -39.29 18.20
CA GLY A 471 -24.06 -39.11 17.10
C GLY A 471 -24.58 -38.11 16.07
N VAL A 472 -23.65 -37.41 15.42
CA VAL A 472 -23.86 -36.80 14.11
C VAL A 472 -22.68 -37.22 13.24
N ALA A 473 -23.01 -37.97 12.19
CA ALA A 473 -22.09 -38.43 11.17
C ALA A 473 -21.49 -37.26 10.38
N CYS A 474 -20.17 -37.18 10.32
CA CYS A 474 -19.47 -36.35 9.32
C CYS A 474 -19.61 -37.04 7.96
N ARG A 475 -20.55 -36.56 7.16
CA ARG A 475 -20.69 -36.88 5.74
C ARG A 475 -19.56 -36.14 4.99
N VAL A 476 -18.60 -36.87 4.46
CA VAL A 476 -17.58 -36.35 3.53
C VAL A 476 -18.30 -35.94 2.25
N SER A 477 -18.39 -34.63 1.98
CA SER A 477 -18.90 -34.11 0.71
C SER A 477 -17.73 -33.90 -0.25
N GLU A 478 -17.46 -34.90 -1.09
CA GLU A 478 -16.60 -34.73 -2.26
C GLU A 478 -17.32 -33.82 -3.27
N THR A 479 -16.68 -32.71 -3.65
CA THR A 479 -17.18 -31.84 -4.72
C THR A 479 -16.26 -31.92 -5.93
N PRO A 480 -16.75 -32.29 -7.13
CA PRO A 480 -15.94 -32.34 -8.34
C PRO A 480 -15.75 -30.94 -8.96
N TYR A 481 -14.54 -30.66 -9.44
CA TYR A 481 -14.17 -29.41 -10.14
C TYR A 481 -14.15 -29.62 -11.67
N LEU A 482 -14.47 -28.57 -12.44
CA LEU A 482 -14.36 -28.55 -13.90
C LEU A 482 -13.19 -27.63 -14.28
N VAL A 483 -12.22 -28.11 -15.05
CA VAL A 483 -11.06 -27.33 -15.51
C VAL A 483 -11.28 -26.85 -16.94
N LEU A 484 -11.30 -25.52 -17.14
CA LEU A 484 -11.22 -24.86 -18.44
C LEU A 484 -10.13 -23.78 -18.35
N GLY A 485 -8.92 -24.11 -18.81
CA GLY A 485 -7.77 -23.18 -18.86
C GLY A 485 -7.13 -22.83 -17.50
N LYS A 486 -6.20 -21.86 -17.50
CA LYS A 486 -5.32 -21.48 -16.36
C LYS A 486 -6.01 -20.70 -15.22
N ARG A 487 -7.29 -20.92 -14.91
CA ARG A 487 -7.96 -20.32 -13.73
C ARG A 487 -9.00 -21.26 -13.13
N MET A 488 -8.95 -21.43 -11.80
CA MET A 488 -9.96 -22.16 -11.01
C MET A 488 -11.13 -21.25 -10.64
N TRP A 489 -12.35 -21.76 -10.79
CA TRP A 489 -13.58 -21.09 -10.33
C TRP A 489 -14.40 -22.03 -9.43
N PRO A 490 -14.85 -21.60 -8.24
CA PRO A 490 -15.80 -22.34 -7.42
C PRO A 490 -17.21 -22.30 -8.04
N LYS A 491 -17.95 -23.41 -7.94
CA LYS A 491 -19.26 -23.63 -8.59
C LYS A 491 -20.44 -22.85 -7.99
N SER A 492 -20.20 -21.85 -7.13
CA SER A 492 -21.26 -20.95 -6.62
C SER A 492 -21.58 -19.78 -7.55
N ALA A 493 -20.89 -19.65 -8.69
CA ALA A 493 -21.08 -18.56 -9.65
C ALA A 493 -21.85 -18.97 -10.93
N ALA A 494 -22.50 -20.14 -10.97
CA ALA A 494 -23.20 -20.64 -12.17
C ALA A 494 -24.71 -20.88 -11.96
N SER A 495 -25.35 -20.13 -11.06
CA SER A 495 -26.81 -20.06 -10.96
C SER A 495 -27.26 -18.61 -10.72
N ALA A 496 -26.92 -17.75 -11.67
CA ALA A 496 -27.56 -16.45 -11.92
C ALA A 496 -27.14 -16.00 -13.34
N ILE A 497 -27.67 -16.71 -14.34
CA ILE A 497 -27.95 -16.17 -15.68
C ILE A 497 -29.45 -16.25 -15.83
#